data_AF-A0A536LGN4-F1
#
_entry.id   AF-A0A536LGN4-F1
#
_cell.length_a   1.000
_cell.length_b   1.000
_cell.length_c   1.000
_cell.angle_alpha   90.00
_cell.angle_beta   90.00
_cell.angle_gamma   90.00
#
_symmetry.space_group_name_H-M   'P 1'
#
loop_
_entity.id
_entity.type
_entity.pdbx_description
1 polymer ?
#
loop_
_entity_poly.entity_id
_entity_poly.type
_entity_poly.pdbx_seq_one_letter_code
_entity_poly.pdbx_strand_id
1 'polypeptide(L)'
;MSITWRAVVAGLEAATAMCALLNLAYFLHRVISVDSPTRRAAALVLALLSLGTLAESIAVMASLETTGHAPPFAPAAWVVARTISLAGTGFISALILKAIGDRK
;
A
#
# COMPACT_ATOMS: atom_id res chain seq x y z
N MET A 1 -21.68 3.34 -14.28
CA MET A 1 -20.95 2.57 -13.25
C MET A 1 -21.69 2.72 -11.93
N SER A 2 -21.92 1.64 -11.17
CA SER A 2 -22.75 1.71 -9.94
C SER A 2 -22.01 2.41 -8.78
N ILE A 3 -22.78 3.06 -7.90
CA ILE A 3 -22.27 3.64 -6.64
C ILE A 3 -21.53 2.58 -5.80
N THR A 4 -22.06 1.35 -5.77
CA THR A 4 -21.45 0.21 -5.08
C THR A 4 -20.04 -0.09 -5.56
N TRP A 5 -19.79 -0.06 -6.87
CA TRP A 5 -18.47 -0.33 -7.41
C TRP A 5 -17.45 0.75 -7.04
N ARG A 6 -17.86 2.03 -7.06
CA ARG A 6 -17.01 3.14 -6.62
C ARG A 6 -16.63 2.99 -5.14
N ALA A 7 -17.58 2.61 -4.30
CA ALA A 7 -17.33 2.38 -2.87
C ALA A 7 -16.37 1.20 -2.63
N VAL A 8 -16.50 0.11 -3.39
CA VAL A 8 -15.58 -1.03 -3.32
C VAL A 8 -14.16 -0.62 -3.68
N VAL A 9 -13.97 0.11 -4.78
CA VAL A 9 -12.64 0.58 -5.18
C VAL A 9 -12.07 1.54 -4.13
N ALA A 10 -12.85 2.52 -3.68
CA ALA A 10 -12.39 3.45 -2.64
C ALA A 10 -11.98 2.73 -1.35
N GLY A 11 -12.74 1.74 -0.90
CA GLY A 11 -12.40 0.93 0.27
C GLY A 11 -11.12 0.11 0.08
N LEU A 12 -10.95 -0.52 -1.10
CA LEU A 12 -9.75 -1.28 -1.44
C LEU A 12 -8.49 -0.39 -1.43
N GLU A 13 -8.58 0.78 -2.06
CA GLU A 13 -7.48 1.74 -2.12
C GLU A 13 -7.17 2.36 -0.75
N ALA A 14 -8.19 2.67 0.05
CA ALA A 14 -8.01 3.17 1.41
C ALA A 14 -7.30 2.15 2.30
N ALA A 15 -7.71 0.87 2.24
CA ALA A 15 -7.06 -0.21 2.98
C ALA A 15 -5.60 -0.40 2.53
N THR A 16 -5.35 -0.36 1.23
CA THR A 16 -4.00 -0.48 0.66
C THR A 16 -3.12 0.70 1.10
N ALA A 17 -3.63 1.93 1.02
CA ALA A 17 -2.94 3.14 1.45
C ALA A 17 -2.59 3.11 2.94
N MET A 18 -3.50 2.67 3.82
CA MET A 18 -3.20 2.55 5.25
C MET A 18 -2.08 1.54 5.52
N CYS A 19 -2.11 0.38 4.85
CA CYS A 19 -1.04 -0.63 4.97
C CYS A 19 0.29 -0.08 4.44
N ALA A 20 0.27 0.58 3.28
CA ALA A 20 1.45 1.17 2.66
C ALA A 20 2.06 2.28 3.54
N LEU A 21 1.22 3.10 4.18
CA LEU A 21 1.66 4.15 5.09
C LEU A 21 2.35 3.56 6.34
N LEU A 22 1.78 2.51 6.93
CA LEU A 22 2.41 1.80 8.05
C LEU A 22 3.77 1.20 7.64
N ASN A 23 3.81 0.51 6.50
CA ASN A 23 5.03 -0.09 5.97
C ASN A 23 6.10 0.98 5.71
N LEU A 24 5.72 2.09 5.08
CA LEU A 24 6.58 3.24 4.82
C LEU A 24 7.18 3.80 6.12
N ALA A 25 6.35 4.09 7.12
CA ALA A 25 6.81 4.62 8.40
C ALA A 25 7.81 3.66 9.08
N TYR A 26 7.50 2.37 9.07
CA TYR A 26 8.38 1.34 9.64
C TYR A 26 9.72 1.25 8.91
N PHE A 27 9.71 1.22 7.57
CA PHE A 27 10.93 1.08 6.79
C PHE A 27 11.79 2.34 6.82
N LEU A 28 11.20 3.54 6.85
CA LEU A 28 11.94 4.78 7.09
C LEU A 28 12.63 4.77 8.46
N HIS A 29 11.93 4.31 9.50
CA HIS A 29 12.56 4.12 10.80
C HIS A 29 13.70 3.09 10.75
N ARG A 30 13.53 1.98 10.00
CA ARG A 30 14.58 0.99 9.80
C ARG A 30 15.78 1.52 9.03
N VAL A 31 15.60 2.42 8.07
CA VAL A 31 16.72 3.08 7.37
C VAL A 31 17.62 3.83 8.34
N ILE A 32 17.07 4.42 9.40
CA ILE A 32 17.86 5.21 10.36
C ILE A 32 18.46 4.33 11.46
N SER A 33 17.81 3.22 11.80
CA SER A 33 18.15 2.39 12.96
C SER A 33 19.03 1.16 12.68
N VAL A 34 19.40 0.88 11.42
CA VAL A 34 20.26 -0.27 11.09
C VAL A 34 21.66 0.17 10.66
N ASP A 35 22.67 -0.43 11.27
CA ASP A 35 24.08 -0.10 10.99
C ASP A 35 24.60 -0.76 9.70
N SER A 36 24.04 -1.90 9.32
CA SER A 36 24.47 -2.63 8.13
C SER A 36 24.02 -1.90 6.85
N PRO A 37 24.95 -1.51 5.95
CA PRO A 37 24.62 -0.78 4.73
C PRO A 37 23.68 -1.56 3.80
N THR A 38 23.85 -2.88 3.71
CA THR A 38 22.97 -3.76 2.92
C THR A 38 21.56 -3.79 3.49
N ARG A 39 21.40 -3.88 4.81
CA ARG A 39 20.08 -3.85 5.46
C ARG A 39 19.43 -2.47 5.33
N ARG A 40 20.23 -1.41 5.38
CA ARG A 40 19.78 -0.03 5.17
C ARG A 40 19.25 0.18 3.76
N ALA A 41 19.99 -0.29 2.75
CA ALA A 41 19.56 -0.24 1.35
C ALA A 41 18.27 -1.04 1.13
N ALA A 42 18.16 -2.24 1.70
CA ALA A 42 16.93 -3.03 1.63
C ALA A 42 15.74 -2.32 2.27
N ALA A 43 15.93 -1.71 3.44
CA ALA A 43 14.89 -0.91 4.10
C ALA A 43 14.49 0.30 3.24
N LEU A 44 15.44 0.97 2.60
CA LEU A 44 15.15 2.10 1.72
C LEU A 44 14.35 1.67 0.48
N VAL A 45 14.72 0.55 -0.15
CA VAL A 45 13.96 0.00 -1.29
C VAL A 45 12.52 -0.33 -0.86
N LEU A 46 12.32 -0.96 0.29
CA LEU A 46 10.99 -1.28 0.80
C LEU A 46 10.18 -0.02 1.16
N ALA A 47 10.85 1.02 1.67
CA ALA A 47 10.23 2.33 1.89
C ALA A 47 9.78 2.96 0.56
N LEU A 48 10.63 2.95 -0.47
CA LEU A 48 10.29 3.48 -1.80
C LEU A 48 9.13 2.72 -2.45
N LEU A 49 9.12 1.39 -2.35
CA LEU A 49 8.01 0.57 -2.83
C LEU A 49 6.70 0.92 -2.10
N SER A 50 6.76 1.05 -0.77
CA SER A 50 5.60 1.44 0.04
C SER A 50 5.10 2.85 -0.29
N LEU A 51 6.02 3.79 -0.56
CA LEU A 51 5.69 5.14 -1.01
C LEU A 51 5.01 5.12 -2.38
N GLY A 52 5.53 4.31 -3.32
CA GLY A 52 4.92 4.13 -4.64
C GLY A 52 3.51 3.58 -4.55
N THR A 53 3.30 2.52 -3.76
CA THR A 53 1.97 1.95 -3.50
C THR A 53 1.01 2.97 -2.88
N LEU A 54 1.48 3.73 -1.89
CA LEU A 54 0.68 4.79 -1.27
C LEU A 54 0.28 5.88 -2.28
N ALA A 55 1.23 6.36 -3.07
CA ALA A 55 0.98 7.38 -4.09
C ALA A 55 0.00 6.89 -5.16
N GLU A 56 0.14 5.64 -5.62
CA GLU A 56 -0.78 5.04 -6.59
C GLU A 56 -2.20 4.91 -6.04
N SER A 57 -2.36 4.46 -4.79
CA SER A 57 -3.68 4.36 -4.16
C SER A 57 -4.33 5.73 -3.97
N ILE A 58 -3.57 6.75 -3.53
CA ILE A 58 -4.07 8.12 -3.43
C ILE A 58 -4.49 8.66 -4.80
N ALA A 59 -3.68 8.42 -5.84
CA ALA A 59 -4.00 8.87 -7.20
C ALA A 59 -5.30 8.25 -7.72
N VAL A 60 -5.54 6.95 -7.46
CA VAL A 60 -6.81 6.31 -7.84
C VAL A 60 -7.98 6.87 -7.06
N MET A 61 -7.85 7.08 -5.74
CA MET A 61 -8.92 7.71 -4.94
C MET A 61 -9.23 9.13 -5.42
N ALA A 62 -8.21 9.96 -5.66
CA ALA A 62 -8.38 11.31 -6.19
C ALA A 62 -9.04 11.31 -7.59
N SER A 63 -8.70 10.33 -8.44
CA SER A 63 -9.34 10.17 -9.75
C SER A 63 -10.83 9.82 -9.61
N LEU A 64 -11.19 8.94 -8.67
CA LEU A 64 -12.58 8.57 -8.39
C LEU A 64 -13.43 9.76 -7.92
N GLU A 65 -12.83 10.68 -7.14
CA GLU A 65 -13.48 11.89 -6.64
C GLU A 65 -13.64 12.95 -7.74
N THR A 66 -12.56 13.22 -8.50
CA THR A 66 -12.52 14.33 -9.45
C THR A 66 -13.21 14.05 -10.78
N THR A 67 -13.07 12.84 -11.32
CA THR A 67 -13.56 12.52 -12.68
C THR A 67 -14.70 11.51 -12.70
N GLY A 68 -15.01 10.90 -11.53
CA GLY A 68 -15.96 9.79 -11.44
C GLY A 68 -15.54 8.54 -12.21
N HIS A 69 -14.37 8.55 -12.88
CA HIS A 69 -13.82 7.42 -13.57
C HIS A 69 -13.11 6.50 -12.56
N ALA A 70 -13.72 5.35 -12.28
CA ALA A 70 -12.90 4.14 -12.14
C ALA A 70 -12.53 3.71 -13.57
N PRO A 71 -11.39 3.03 -13.77
CA PRO A 71 -10.98 2.56 -15.10
C PRO A 71 -12.20 1.94 -15.83
N PRO A 72 -12.53 2.42 -17.06
CA PRO A 72 -13.84 2.24 -17.70
C PRO A 72 -14.18 0.77 -17.96
N PHE A 73 -13.17 -0.08 -17.92
CA PHE A 73 -13.28 -1.49 -17.60
C PHE A 73 -12.15 -1.74 -16.61
N ALA A 74 -12.44 -2.19 -15.39
CA ALA A 74 -11.44 -2.91 -14.64
C ALA A 74 -11.48 -4.34 -15.22
N PRO A 75 -10.67 -4.69 -16.24
CA PRO A 75 -10.56 -6.09 -16.63
C PRO A 75 -10.26 -6.90 -15.37
N ALA A 76 -10.66 -8.17 -15.33
CA ALA A 76 -10.39 -9.03 -14.17
C ALA A 76 -8.92 -8.92 -13.70
N ALA A 77 -8.00 -8.72 -14.65
CA ALA A 77 -6.59 -8.40 -14.41
C ALA A 77 -6.33 -7.19 -13.48
N TRP A 78 -7.06 -6.08 -13.64
CA TRP A 78 -6.92 -4.91 -12.77
C TRP A 78 -7.38 -5.21 -11.33
N VAL A 79 -8.53 -5.88 -11.18
CA VAL A 79 -9.05 -6.28 -9.86
C VAL A 79 -8.08 -7.24 -9.17
N VAL A 80 -7.57 -8.23 -9.91
CA VAL A 80 -6.55 -9.17 -9.44
C VAL A 80 -5.29 -8.43 -9.01
N ALA A 81 -4.79 -7.51 -9.84
CA ALA A 81 -3.60 -6.73 -9.52
C ALA A 81 -3.77 -5.94 -8.22
N ARG A 82 -4.89 -5.23 -8.03
CA ARG A 82 -5.15 -4.45 -6.81
C ARG A 82 -5.37 -5.33 -5.58
N THR A 83 -6.01 -6.48 -5.74
CA THR A 83 -6.18 -7.45 -4.66
C THR A 83 -4.84 -8.05 -4.23
N ILE A 84 -3.95 -8.37 -5.19
CA ILE A 84 -2.58 -8.84 -4.90
C ILE A 84 -1.79 -7.73 -4.20
N SER A 85 -1.87 -6.49 -4.67
CA SER A 85 -1.21 -5.35 -4.01
C SER A 85 -1.68 -5.17 -2.58
N LEU A 86 -2.99 -5.22 -2.31
CA LEU A 86 -3.51 -5.18 -0.95
C LEU A 86 -3.00 -6.37 -0.12
N ALA A 87 -3.09 -7.59 -0.64
CA ALA A 87 -2.67 -8.79 0.08
C ALA A 87 -1.18 -8.75 0.44
N GLY A 88 -0.32 -8.37 -0.52
CA GLY A 88 1.13 -8.25 -0.30
C GLY A 88 1.45 -7.14 0.71
N THR A 89 0.86 -5.96 0.54
CA THR A 89 1.11 -4.81 1.43
C THR A 89 0.60 -5.09 2.84
N GLY A 90 -0.60 -5.67 2.97
CA GLY A 90 -1.20 -6.06 4.23
C GLY A 90 -0.45 -7.21 4.93
N PHE A 91 0.09 -8.17 4.17
CA PHE A 91 0.94 -9.22 4.75
C PHE A 91 2.22 -8.64 5.34
N ILE A 92 2.88 -7.72 4.64
CA ILE A 92 4.05 -7.00 5.18
C ILE A 92 3.67 -6.24 6.46
N SER A 93 2.52 -5.54 6.46
CA SER A 93 2.02 -4.84 7.64
C SER A 93 1.79 -5.79 8.82
N ALA A 94 1.19 -6.96 8.59
CA ALA A 94 0.99 -7.97 9.63
C ALA A 94 2.32 -8.49 10.20
N LEU A 95 3.32 -8.73 9.34
CA LEU A 95 4.67 -9.11 9.78
C LEU A 95 5.34 -8.00 10.60
N ILE A 96 5.17 -6.74 10.21
CA ILE A 96 5.69 -5.59 10.94
C ILE A 96 5.05 -5.49 12.33
N LEU A 97 3.72 -5.59 12.41
CA LEU A 97 2.99 -5.54 13.67
C LEU A 97 3.42 -6.68 14.60
N LYS A 98 3.54 -7.90 14.07
CA LYS A 98 4.10 -9.04 14.81
C LYS A 98 5.51 -8.75 15.32
N ALA A 99 6.40 -8.27 14.45
CA ALA A 99 7.78 -7.93 14.83
C ALA A 99 7.88 -6.77 15.83
N ILE A 100 6.88 -5.90 15.92
CA ILE A 100 6.78 -4.86 16.97
C ILE A 100 6.26 -5.47 18.28
N GLY A 101 5.26 -6.35 18.20
CA GLY A 101 4.70 -7.06 19.35
C GLY A 101 5.73 -7.96 20.05
N ASP A 102 6.48 -8.74 19.28
CA ASP A 102 7.52 -9.67 19.79
C ASP A 102 8.71 -8.95 20.44
N ARG A 103 8.82 -7.62 20.29
CA ARG A 103 9.87 -6.80 20.91
C ARG A 103 9.47 -6.21 22.26
N LYS A 104 8.23 -6.42 22.70
CA LYS A 104 7.74 -6.05 24.03
C LYS A 104 7.85 -7.23 24.98
#